data_AF-A0AAD8YKB9-F1
#
_entry.id   AF-A0AAD8YKB9-F1
#
_cell.length_a   1.000
_cell.length_b   1.000
_cell.length_c   1.000
_cell.angle_alpha   90.00
_cell.angle_beta   90.00
_cell.angle_gamma   90.00
#
_symmetry.space_group_name_H-M   'P 1'
#
loop_
_entity.id
_entity.type
_entity.pdbx_description
1 polymer ?
#
loop_
_entity_poly.entity_id
_entity_poly.type
_entity_poly.pdbx_seq_one_letter_code
_entity_poly.pdbx_strand_id
1 'polypeptide(L)'
;MFRKRRRSNETKIEDLSQHLIPIYNRAPCAFLIHNLFSSDECAHLIRLAEEAGFDNATVEGPGGKQITCRDIRCCGRCMIDDVKLADSIFERVLNAVRGTQPFEEKVMHAPWVSSSSEASAQVKFDEGRITAVGLNERLRFIKYTKGHFSPPTKT
;
A
#
# COMPACT_ATOMS: atom_id res chain seq x y z
N MET A 1 33.07 -10.98 21.76
CA MET A 1 32.22 -10.79 20.56
C MET A 1 30.79 -10.54 21.03
N PHE A 2 30.36 -9.29 21.11
CA PHE A 2 29.05 -8.95 21.70
C PHE A 2 27.92 -9.20 20.70
N ARG A 3 27.12 -10.24 20.94
CA ARG A 3 25.88 -10.51 20.20
C ARG A 3 24.88 -9.42 20.58
N LYS A 4 24.75 -8.38 19.75
CA LYS A 4 23.73 -7.33 19.92
C LYS A 4 22.36 -8.02 19.94
N ARG A 5 21.74 -8.08 21.11
CA ARG A 5 20.40 -8.65 21.31
C ARG A 5 19.45 -7.82 20.43
N ARG A 6 19.01 -8.39 19.31
CA ARG A 6 17.97 -7.80 18.46
C ARG A 6 16.71 -7.70 19.30
N ARG A 7 16.36 -6.49 19.76
CA ARG A 7 14.99 -6.21 20.17
C ARG A 7 14.17 -6.26 18.89
N SER A 8 13.42 -7.34 18.70
CA SER A 8 12.28 -7.31 17.79
C SER A 8 11.30 -6.31 18.39
N ASN A 9 11.18 -5.13 17.79
CA ASN A 9 10.15 -4.20 18.20
C ASN A 9 8.80 -4.83 17.84
N GLU A 10 7.88 -4.83 18.79
CA GLU A 10 6.53 -5.33 18.59
C GLU A 10 5.79 -4.50 17.54
N THR A 11 4.97 -5.16 16.72
CA THR A 11 4.10 -4.49 15.76
C THR A 11 3.00 -3.76 16.54
N LYS A 12 2.87 -2.45 16.31
CA LYS A 12 1.91 -1.60 17.02
C LYS A 12 1.07 -0.81 16.03
N ILE A 13 -0.22 -0.67 16.32
CA ILE A 13 -1.12 0.21 15.57
C ILE A 13 -1.28 1.54 16.30
N GLU A 14 -1.30 2.61 15.52
CA GLU A 14 -1.60 3.98 15.96
C GLU A 14 -2.69 4.57 15.06
N ASP A 15 -3.75 5.12 15.67
CA ASP A 15 -4.83 5.78 14.94
C ASP A 15 -4.44 7.21 14.55
N LEU A 16 -4.44 7.50 13.25
CA LEU A 16 -4.18 8.84 12.73
C LEU A 16 -5.46 9.57 12.31
N SER A 17 -6.61 8.90 12.37
CA SER A 17 -7.90 9.44 11.90
C SER A 17 -8.31 10.69 12.67
N GLN A 18 -7.89 10.81 13.93
CA GLN A 18 -8.14 11.99 14.79
C GLN A 18 -7.41 13.26 14.32
N HIS A 19 -6.33 13.10 13.55
CA HIS A 19 -5.54 14.22 13.01
C HIS A 19 -5.98 14.64 11.61
N LEU A 20 -6.96 13.94 11.02
CA LEU A 20 -7.43 14.20 9.67
C LEU A 20 -8.65 15.12 9.66
N ILE A 21 -8.65 16.03 8.69
CA ILE A 21 -9.80 16.89 8.42
C ILE A 21 -10.92 16.01 7.83
N PRO A 22 -12.12 15.97 8.42
CA PRO A 22 -13.24 15.24 7.84
C PRO A 22 -13.59 15.82 6.45
N ILE A 23 -13.61 14.96 5.43
CA ILE A 23 -14.02 15.34 4.08
C ILE A 23 -15.45 14.82 3.86
N TYR A 24 -16.41 15.72 3.69
CA TYR A 24 -17.82 15.45 3.32
C TYR A 24 -18.48 14.25 4.02
N ASN A 25 -18.90 14.42 5.29
CA ASN A 25 -19.72 13.43 6.04
C ASN A 25 -19.16 11.99 6.09
N ARG A 26 -17.87 11.79 5.80
CA ARG A 26 -17.20 10.49 5.95
C ARG A 26 -16.08 10.63 6.96
N ALA A 27 -16.06 9.72 7.94
CA ALA A 27 -14.96 9.60 8.87
C ALA A 27 -13.73 9.06 8.10
N PRO A 28 -12.64 9.83 7.96
CA PRO A 28 -11.45 9.36 7.30
C PRO A 28 -10.89 8.13 8.04
N CYS A 29 -10.25 7.24 7.30
CA CYS A 29 -9.55 6.10 7.88
C CYS A 29 -8.07 6.23 7.58
N ALA A 30 -7.27 6.50 8.60
CA ALA A 30 -5.83 6.39 8.51
C ALA A 30 -5.27 5.86 9.82
N PHE A 31 -4.38 4.90 9.72
CA PHE A 31 -3.67 4.33 10.85
C PHE A 31 -2.26 3.95 10.41
N LEU A 32 -1.36 3.88 11.38
CA LEU A 32 0.04 3.57 11.20
C LEU A 32 0.34 2.23 11.85
N ILE A 33 0.88 1.29 11.06
CA ILE A 33 1.42 0.03 11.57
C ILE A 33 2.93 0.20 11.74
N HIS A 34 3.37 0.30 12.99
CA HIS A 34 4.77 0.36 13.34
C HIS A 34 5.43 -1.01 13.22
N ASN A 35 6.66 -1.04 12.71
CA ASN A 35 7.49 -2.26 12.62
C ASN A 35 6.82 -3.40 11.84
N LEU A 36 6.05 -3.10 10.78
CA LEU A 36 5.51 -4.13 9.88
C LEU A 36 6.63 -4.95 9.21
N PHE A 37 7.73 -4.26 8.88
CA PHE A 37 8.96 -4.84 8.39
C PHE A 37 10.10 -4.53 9.37
N SER A 38 10.99 -5.49 9.54
CA SER A 38 12.28 -5.26 10.18
C SER A 38 13.20 -4.45 9.26
N SER A 39 14.22 -3.82 9.85
CA SER A 39 15.23 -3.06 9.08
C SER A 39 15.93 -3.90 8.01
N ASP A 40 16.16 -5.19 8.28
CA ASP A 40 16.76 -6.12 7.31
C ASP A 40 15.84 -6.40 6.13
N GLU A 41 14.55 -6.59 6.39
CA GLU A 41 13.55 -6.83 5.36
C GLU A 41 13.37 -5.58 4.49
N CYS A 42 13.31 -4.39 5.10
CA CYS A 42 13.34 -3.13 4.36
C CYS A 42 14.58 -3.04 3.46
N ALA A 43 15.76 -3.35 3.99
CA ALA A 43 17.00 -3.32 3.21
C ALA A 43 17.00 -4.36 2.08
N HIS A 44 16.43 -5.55 2.32
CA HIS A 44 16.29 -6.58 1.29
C HIS A 44 15.33 -6.16 0.18
N LEU A 45 14.16 -5.62 0.53
CA LEU A 45 13.17 -5.11 -0.43
C LEU A 45 13.73 -3.96 -1.28
N ILE A 46 14.53 -3.07 -0.68
CA ILE A 46 15.22 -2.00 -1.41
C ILE A 46 16.21 -2.59 -2.42
N ARG A 47 17.07 -3.53 -1.99
CA ARG A 47 18.02 -4.18 -2.91
C ARG A 47 17.31 -4.90 -4.05
N LEU A 48 16.25 -5.66 -3.73
CA LEU A 48 15.45 -6.36 -4.73
C LEU A 48 14.93 -5.40 -5.82
N ALA A 49 14.41 -4.24 -5.41
CA ALA A 49 13.93 -3.22 -6.35
C ALA A 49 15.06 -2.53 -7.13
N GLU A 50 16.22 -2.31 -6.51
CA GLU A 50 17.39 -1.71 -7.17
C GLU A 50 18.02 -2.67 -8.20
N GLU A 51 18.07 -3.97 -7.90
CA GLU A 51 18.54 -5.03 -8.79
C GLU A 51 17.60 -5.24 -9.98
N ALA A 52 16.28 -5.20 -9.73
CA ALA A 52 15.27 -5.26 -10.79
C ALA A 52 15.29 -4.03 -11.71
N GLY A 53 15.84 -2.91 -11.21
CA GLY A 53 15.95 -1.66 -11.96
C GLY A 53 14.71 -0.79 -11.83
N PHE A 54 14.94 0.53 -11.81
CA PHE A 54 13.88 1.53 -11.80
C PHE A 54 13.74 2.17 -13.17
N ASP A 55 12.53 2.10 -13.73
CA ASP A 55 12.17 2.87 -14.90
C ASP A 55 11.79 4.30 -14.48
N ASN A 56 12.01 5.26 -15.37
CA ASN A 56 11.42 6.59 -15.18
C ASN A 56 9.89 6.45 -15.29
N ALA A 57 9.15 6.91 -14.27
CA ALA A 57 7.68 6.92 -14.32
C ALA A 57 7.19 7.81 -15.47
N THR A 58 6.83 7.19 -16.59
CA THR A 58 6.21 7.87 -17.74
C THR A 58 4.73 8.13 -17.42
N VAL A 59 4.24 9.29 -17.84
CA VAL A 59 2.84 9.69 -17.68
C VAL A 59 2.20 9.64 -19.07
N GLU A 60 0.95 9.18 -19.17
CA GLU A 60 0.22 9.21 -20.45
C GLU A 60 -0.06 10.67 -20.82
N GLY A 61 0.50 11.12 -21.94
CA GLY A 61 0.23 12.41 -22.54
C GLY A 61 -1.00 12.39 -23.44
N PRO A 62 -1.42 13.57 -23.94
CA PRO A 62 -2.53 13.67 -24.89
C PRO A 62 -2.27 12.79 -26.13
N GLY A 63 -3.24 11.95 -26.50
CA GLY A 63 -3.13 11.05 -27.66
C GLY A 63 -2.36 9.75 -27.43
N GLY A 64 -2.18 9.29 -26.19
CA GLY A 64 -1.59 7.98 -25.87
C GLY A 64 -0.06 7.93 -25.96
N LYS A 65 0.61 9.07 -26.14
CA LYS A 65 2.07 9.15 -26.12
C LYS A 65 2.56 9.15 -24.68
N GLN A 66 3.47 8.23 -24.33
CA GLN A 66 4.16 8.25 -23.04
C GLN A 66 5.09 9.46 -22.98
N ILE A 67 4.78 10.44 -22.12
CA ILE A 67 5.60 11.63 -21.90
C ILE A 67 6.31 11.47 -20.56
N THR A 68 7.63 11.62 -20.55
CA THR A 68 8.42 11.74 -19.31
C THR A 68 8.14 13.10 -18.68
N CYS A 69 7.08 13.21 -17.88
CA CYS A 69 6.69 14.47 -17.27
C CYS A 69 7.47 14.68 -15.97
N ARG A 70 8.60 15.38 -16.08
CA ARG A 70 9.49 15.78 -14.97
C ARG A 70 8.90 16.86 -14.06
N ASP A 71 7.64 17.23 -14.24
CA ASP A 71 6.97 18.26 -13.44
C ASP A 71 5.75 17.71 -12.66
N ILE A 72 5.30 16.48 -12.95
CA ILE A 72 4.05 15.91 -12.39
C ILE A 72 4.28 14.55 -11.70
N ARG A 73 5.25 13.73 -12.14
CA ARG A 73 5.67 12.48 -11.45
C ARG A 73 7.14 12.18 -11.67
N CYS A 74 8.00 12.76 -10.83
CA CYS A 74 9.43 12.51 -10.89
C CYS A 74 9.77 11.34 -9.98
N CYS A 75 9.33 10.12 -10.24
CA CYS A 75 9.79 9.00 -9.43
C CYS A 75 10.31 7.87 -10.30
N GLY A 76 11.33 7.18 -9.80
CA GLY A 76 11.68 5.87 -10.33
C GLY A 76 10.56 4.92 -9.93
N ARG A 77 10.10 4.10 -10.86
CA ARG A 77 9.12 3.04 -10.60
C ARG A 77 9.74 1.70 -10.98
N CYS A 78 9.69 0.74 -10.06
CA CYS A 78 9.99 -0.66 -10.32
C CYS A 78 8.72 -1.47 -10.04
N MET A 79 8.38 -2.37 -10.96
CA MET A 79 7.24 -3.29 -10.81
C MET A 79 7.80 -4.70 -10.70
N ILE A 80 7.50 -5.36 -9.58
CA ILE A 80 7.91 -6.73 -9.31
C ILE A 80 6.65 -7.55 -9.10
N ASP A 81 6.45 -8.57 -9.93
CA ASP A 81 5.36 -9.51 -9.78
C ASP A 81 5.83 -10.64 -8.83
N ASP A 82 5.35 -10.64 -7.58
CA ASP A 82 5.70 -11.64 -6.57
C ASP A 82 4.49 -11.94 -5.66
N VAL A 83 3.82 -13.05 -5.98
CA VAL A 83 2.63 -13.54 -5.25
C VAL A 83 2.97 -13.86 -3.80
N LYS A 84 4.09 -14.54 -3.55
CA LYS A 84 4.44 -14.98 -2.19
C LYS A 84 4.77 -13.81 -1.28
N LEU A 85 5.45 -12.81 -1.82
CA LEU A 85 5.75 -11.59 -1.09
C LEU A 85 4.45 -10.81 -0.81
N ALA A 86 3.58 -10.66 -1.81
CA ALA A 86 2.28 -10.01 -1.63
C ALA A 86 1.42 -10.70 -0.55
N ASP A 87 1.32 -12.03 -0.59
CA ASP A 87 0.60 -12.83 0.41
C ASP A 87 1.22 -12.66 1.79
N SER A 88 2.55 -12.74 1.91
CA SER A 88 3.22 -12.56 3.19
C SER A 88 3.00 -11.16 3.78
N ILE A 89 2.95 -10.12 2.96
CA ILE A 89 2.68 -8.74 3.41
C ILE A 89 1.24 -8.65 3.87
N PHE A 90 0.30 -9.21 3.10
CA PHE A 90 -1.12 -9.23 3.43
C PHE A 90 -1.34 -9.89 4.80
N GLU A 91 -0.80 -11.10 5.01
CA GLU A 91 -0.90 -11.81 6.28
C GLU A 91 -0.33 -11.02 7.46
N ARG A 92 0.78 -10.31 7.28
CA ARG A 92 1.34 -9.45 8.33
C ARG A 92 0.42 -8.29 8.68
N VAL A 93 -0.18 -7.65 7.68
CA VAL A 93 -1.16 -6.58 7.89
C VAL A 93 -2.39 -7.12 8.61
N LEU A 94 -2.92 -8.27 8.19
CA LEU A 94 -4.06 -8.92 8.85
C LEU A 94 -3.77 -9.25 10.31
N ASN A 95 -2.61 -9.84 10.59
CA ASN A 95 -2.21 -10.15 11.96
C ASN A 95 -2.02 -8.88 12.81
N ALA A 96 -1.54 -7.79 12.22
CA ALA A 96 -1.39 -6.51 12.91
C ALA A 96 -2.75 -5.90 13.29
N VAL A 97 -3.74 -5.96 12.39
CA VAL A 97 -5.06 -5.33 12.61
C VAL A 97 -6.04 -6.22 13.36
N ARG A 98 -5.78 -7.53 13.50
CA ARG A 98 -6.68 -8.47 14.17
C ARG A 98 -7.04 -8.01 15.57
N GLY A 99 -8.34 -7.94 15.86
CA GLY A 99 -8.88 -7.48 17.15
C GLY A 99 -8.84 -5.96 17.34
N THR A 100 -8.41 -5.18 16.35
CA THR A 100 -8.38 -3.72 16.41
C THR A 100 -9.54 -3.11 15.62
N GLN A 101 -10.59 -2.69 16.33
CA GLN A 101 -11.72 -1.99 15.72
C GLN A 101 -11.48 -0.47 15.70
N PRO A 102 -11.84 0.25 14.62
CA PRO A 102 -12.54 -0.21 13.41
C PRO A 102 -11.60 -0.67 12.27
N PHE A 103 -10.28 -0.79 12.50
CA PHE A 103 -9.30 -1.00 11.43
C PHE A 103 -9.40 -2.37 10.78
N GLU A 104 -9.64 -3.42 11.57
CA GLU A 104 -9.85 -4.77 11.05
C GLU A 104 -10.99 -4.80 10.04
N GLU A 105 -12.15 -4.22 10.40
CA GLU A 105 -13.31 -4.15 9.50
C GLU A 105 -13.00 -3.35 8.24
N LYS A 106 -12.31 -2.21 8.37
CA LYS A 106 -11.99 -1.33 7.23
C LYS A 106 -10.92 -1.88 6.30
N VAL A 107 -10.04 -2.76 6.78
CA VAL A 107 -9.05 -3.49 5.95
C VAL A 107 -9.72 -4.68 5.26
N MET A 108 -10.56 -5.41 5.99
CA MET A 108 -11.16 -6.65 5.49
C MET A 108 -12.35 -6.42 4.59
N HIS A 109 -13.11 -5.35 4.79
CA HIS A 109 -14.37 -5.15 4.10
C HIS A 109 -14.41 -3.79 3.42
N ALA A 110 -14.99 -3.78 2.22
CA ALA A 110 -15.23 -2.56 1.46
C ALA A 110 -16.74 -2.22 1.45
N PRO A 111 -17.33 -1.77 2.58
CA PRO A 111 -18.78 -1.51 2.69
C PRO A 111 -19.25 -0.38 1.76
N TRP A 112 -18.33 0.43 1.22
CA TRP A 112 -18.64 1.50 0.27
C TRP A 112 -18.80 1.02 -1.18
N VAL A 113 -18.47 -0.24 -1.48
CA VAL A 113 -18.63 -0.81 -2.82
C VAL A 113 -19.98 -1.52 -2.89
N SER A 114 -20.97 -0.88 -3.50
CA SER A 114 -22.28 -1.50 -3.74
C SER A 114 -22.19 -2.52 -4.88
N SER A 115 -23.05 -3.54 -4.81
CA SER A 115 -23.22 -4.61 -5.80
C SER A 115 -23.64 -4.14 -7.21
N SER A 116 -23.84 -2.84 -7.42
CA SER A 116 -24.38 -2.23 -8.64
C SER A 116 -23.35 -1.67 -9.63
N SER A 117 -22.05 -1.84 -9.40
CA SER A 117 -21.00 -1.38 -10.32
C SER A 117 -20.60 -2.49 -11.31
N GLU A 118 -20.28 -2.20 -12.57
CA GLU A 118 -19.86 -3.24 -13.54
C GLU A 118 -18.66 -4.08 -13.07
N ALA A 119 -17.84 -3.54 -12.15
CA ALA A 119 -16.77 -4.26 -11.47
C ALA A 119 -17.25 -5.38 -10.52
N SER A 120 -18.50 -5.33 -10.04
CA SER A 120 -19.09 -6.34 -9.17
C SER A 120 -19.39 -7.67 -9.87
N ALA A 121 -19.42 -7.69 -11.21
CA ALA A 121 -19.69 -8.91 -11.98
C ALA A 121 -18.63 -10.02 -11.81
N GLN A 122 -17.42 -9.66 -11.36
CA GLN A 122 -16.31 -10.59 -11.11
C GLN A 122 -16.01 -10.81 -9.63
N VAL A 123 -16.71 -10.14 -8.71
CA VAL A 123 -16.44 -10.22 -7.27
C VAL A 123 -17.40 -11.23 -6.63
N LYS A 124 -16.84 -12.25 -5.96
CA LYS A 124 -17.64 -13.16 -5.13
C LYS A 124 -18.11 -12.40 -3.90
N PHE A 125 -19.41 -12.21 -3.80
CA PHE A 125 -20.05 -11.69 -2.59
C PHE A 125 -20.23 -12.84 -1.60
N ASP A 126 -19.55 -12.77 -0.47
CA ASP A 126 -19.87 -13.62 0.68
C ASP A 126 -20.79 -12.82 1.61
N GLU A 127 -21.97 -13.36 1.90
CA GLU A 127 -23.01 -12.68 2.70
C GLU A 127 -23.36 -11.23 2.26
N GLY A 128 -23.13 -10.89 0.99
CA GLY A 128 -23.38 -9.55 0.44
C GLY A 128 -22.28 -8.52 0.70
N ARG A 129 -21.10 -8.92 1.20
CA ARG A 129 -19.94 -8.05 1.43
C ARG A 129 -18.80 -8.37 0.48
N ILE A 130 -18.07 -7.33 0.07
CA ILE A 130 -16.77 -7.49 -0.60
C ILE A 130 -15.71 -7.62 0.48
N THR A 131 -15.03 -8.76 0.49
CA THR A 131 -13.98 -9.08 1.45
C THR A 131 -12.62 -9.13 0.75
N ALA A 132 -11.61 -8.51 1.37
CA ALA A 132 -10.24 -8.58 0.91
C ALA A 132 -9.71 -10.01 1.06
N VAL A 133 -9.16 -10.57 -0.02
CA VAL A 133 -8.57 -11.92 -0.04
C VAL A 133 -7.05 -11.92 -0.23
N GLY A 134 -6.45 -10.76 -0.50
CA GLY A 134 -5.04 -10.62 -0.79
C GLY A 134 -4.64 -9.22 -1.26
N LEU A 135 -3.34 -9.01 -1.42
CA LEU A 135 -2.79 -7.86 -2.13
C LEU A 135 -2.57 -8.21 -3.60
N ASN A 136 -2.50 -7.19 -4.45
CA ASN A 136 -2.11 -7.36 -5.85
C ASN A 136 -0.66 -7.87 -5.93
N GLU A 137 -0.43 -8.95 -6.68
CA GLU A 137 0.89 -9.56 -6.84
C GLU A 137 1.90 -8.65 -7.54
N ARG A 138 1.44 -7.64 -8.28
CA ARG A 138 2.25 -6.62 -8.93
C ARG A 138 2.61 -5.51 -7.94
N LEU A 139 3.63 -5.78 -7.15
CA LEU A 139 4.18 -4.85 -6.16
C LEU A 139 4.86 -3.67 -6.84
N ARG A 140 4.57 -2.47 -6.35
CA ARG A 140 5.08 -1.21 -6.92
C ARG A 140 6.07 -0.58 -5.95
N PHE A 141 7.34 -0.57 -6.34
CA PHE A 141 8.39 0.15 -5.64
C PHE A 141 8.57 1.52 -6.25
N ILE A 142 8.58 2.55 -5.41
CA ILE A 142 8.70 3.95 -5.83
C ILE A 142 9.92 4.56 -5.18
N LYS A 143 10.82 5.13 -5.99
CA LYS A 143 12.04 5.80 -5.53
C LYS A 143 11.97 7.29 -5.83
N TYR A 144 12.10 8.09 -4.77
CA TYR A 144 12.20 9.55 -4.86
C TYR A 144 13.67 9.95 -4.65
N THR A 145 14.16 10.89 -5.45
CA THR A 145 15.45 11.55 -5.22
C THR A 145 15.21 13.00 -4.80
N LYS A 146 16.28 13.74 -4.46
CA LYS A 146 16.15 15.15 -4.06
C LYS A 146 15.41 15.95 -5.14
N GLY A 147 14.38 16.70 -4.74
CA GLY A 147 13.54 17.50 -5.63
C GLY A 147 12.36 16.75 -6.25
N HIS A 148 12.26 15.43 -6.06
CA HIS A 148 11.14 14.63 -6.53
C HIS A 148 9.98 14.69 -5.54
N PHE A 149 8.76 14.85 -6.04
CA PHE A 149 7.53 14.77 -5.25
C PHE A 149 6.39 14.16 -6.09
N SER A 150 5.35 13.67 -5.41
CA SER A 150 4.07 13.33 -6.05
C SER A 150 3.05 14.39 -5.64
N PRO A 151 2.42 15.12 -6.58
CA PRO A 151 1.38 16.06 -6.25
C PRO A 151 0.15 15.34 -5.67
N PRO A 152 -0.72 16.05 -4.93
CA PRO A 152 -1.97 15.49 -4.44
C PRO A 152 -2.82 14.97 -5.60
N THR A 153 -3.19 13.70 -5.55
CA THR A 153 -4.17 13.10 -6.46
C THR A 153 -5.44 12.77 -5.69
N LYS A 154 -6.61 12.80 -6.34
CA LYS A 154 -7.88 12.45 -5.69
C LYS A 154 -7.80 11.04 -5.08
N THR A 155 -8.22 10.93 -3.82
CA THR A 155 -8.63 9.69 -3.13
C THR A 155 -10.09 9.39 -3.43
#